data_AF-A0A523ZU60-F1
#
_entry.id   AF-A0A523ZU60-F1
#
_cell.length_a   1.000
_cell.length_b   1.000
_cell.length_c   1.000
_cell.angle_alpha   90.00
_cell.angle_beta   90.00
_cell.angle_gamma   90.00
#
_symmetry.space_group_name_H-M   'P 1'
#
loop_
_entity.id
_entity.type
_entity.pdbx_description
1 polymer ?
#
loop_
_entity_poly.entity_id
_entity_poly.type
_entity_poly.pdbx_seq_one_letter_code
_entity_poly.pdbx_strand_id
1 'polypeptide(L)'
;MKPINRRDFIKLGLSSGALLALGSGSDLATRTLGKKDSQKKVIILGLDGMDPHLLQVWMRQGKLPSFQKLLNQGDFRRLRTSIPPQSPVAWSNFITGMNPGGHGIFDFVHRDPEAYMPEFSGAEIKESGKTIRIGNLILPLSGGEVKLSRKGRAFWQILEDYDIPSTVFKMPGNYPPAPTKQRTISGLGTPDLVGSLNHFNYYTTEFTELKEDIGGGEIHEVYVAENRVKTSLPGPTNTFKTDRPESSIDLTVYIDPVNPVAKIVIQDHEFILKQGEWSEWKRIHFRMIPTQSVSGICMFYLKQVRPEF
;
A
#
# COMPACT_ATOMS: atom_id res chain seq x y z
N MET A 1 -34.99 14.80 25.16
CA MET A 1 -34.16 14.81 23.93
C MET A 1 -33.25 13.58 23.95
N LYS A 2 -33.24 12.76 22.89
CA LYS A 2 -32.33 11.59 22.80
C LYS A 2 -30.90 12.06 22.51
N PRO A 3 -29.87 11.53 23.18
CA PRO A 3 -28.48 11.86 22.88
C PRO A 3 -28.10 11.35 21.50
N ILE A 4 -27.52 12.24 20.68
CA ILE A 4 -27.04 11.95 19.32
C ILE A 4 -25.85 10.99 19.44
N ASN A 5 -25.94 9.81 18.84
CA ASN A 5 -24.80 8.87 18.82
C ASN A 5 -23.85 9.21 17.67
N ARG A 6 -22.61 8.72 17.75
CA ARG A 6 -21.52 8.94 16.78
C ARG A 6 -21.93 8.79 15.30
N ARG A 7 -22.84 7.86 14.96
CA ARG A 7 -23.37 7.66 13.61
C ARG A 7 -24.27 8.80 13.13
N ASP A 8 -25.02 9.42 14.03
CA ASP A 8 -25.92 10.53 13.71
C ASP A 8 -25.13 11.85 13.60
N PHE A 9 -24.06 12.01 14.39
CA PHE A 9 -23.10 13.12 14.25
C PHE A 9 -22.37 13.10 12.90
N ILE A 10 -21.94 11.92 12.43
CA ILE A 10 -21.28 11.76 11.12
C ILE A 10 -22.25 12.08 9.96
N LYS A 11 -23.55 11.79 10.13
CA LYS A 11 -24.56 12.15 9.12
C LYS A 11 -24.84 13.65 9.08
N LEU A 12 -24.86 14.32 10.23
CA LEU A 12 -25.07 15.78 10.31
C LEU A 12 -23.87 16.57 9.75
N GLY A 13 -22.64 16.09 9.95
CA GLY A 13 -21.43 16.75 9.44
C GLY A 13 -21.30 16.78 7.92
N LEU A 14 -22.06 15.95 7.19
CA LEU A 14 -22.04 15.87 5.73
C LEU A 14 -23.06 16.80 5.04
N SER A 15 -23.93 17.47 5.77
CA SER A 15 -25.02 18.29 5.19
C SER A 15 -24.89 19.80 5.43
N SER A 16 -23.76 20.30 5.93
CA SER A 16 -23.62 21.74 6.29
C SER A 16 -22.33 22.43 5.82
N GLY A 17 -21.57 21.83 4.91
CA GLY A 17 -20.34 22.41 4.36
C GLY A 17 -20.29 22.33 2.84
N ALA A 18 -21.23 22.98 2.16
CA ALA A 18 -21.20 23.17 0.72
C ALA A 18 -20.55 24.52 0.37
N LEU A 19 -20.02 24.61 -0.84
CA LEU A 19 -19.72 25.82 -1.60
C LEU A 19 -18.44 26.59 -1.22
N LEU A 20 -17.31 26.19 -1.81
CA LEU A 20 -16.31 27.07 -2.48
C LEU A 20 -15.01 26.29 -2.77
N ALA A 21 -15.04 25.40 -3.75
CA ALA A 21 -13.85 24.87 -4.41
C ALA A 21 -14.24 24.33 -5.80
N LEU A 22 -14.63 25.23 -6.71
CA LEU A 22 -14.75 24.91 -8.13
C LEU A 22 -13.32 24.89 -8.73
N GLY A 23 -12.66 23.76 -8.57
CA GLY A 23 -11.45 23.39 -9.29
C GLY A 23 -11.67 21.99 -9.84
N SER A 24 -11.65 21.87 -11.17
CA SER A 24 -11.87 20.63 -11.93
C SER A 24 -11.04 19.46 -11.40
N GLY A 25 -11.70 18.49 -10.76
CA GLY A 25 -11.07 17.28 -10.23
C GLY A 25 -11.91 16.58 -9.17
N SER A 26 -13.23 16.45 -9.40
CA SER A 26 -14.12 15.73 -8.48
C SER A 26 -14.52 14.36 -9.05
N ASP A 27 -13.54 13.46 -9.19
CA ASP A 27 -13.80 12.01 -9.09
C ASP A 27 -13.89 11.60 -7.62
N LEU A 28 -14.57 12.43 -6.80
CA LEU A 28 -14.87 12.14 -5.41
C LEU A 28 -15.98 11.08 -5.39
N ALA A 29 -15.56 9.82 -5.42
CA ALA A 29 -16.32 8.65 -5.00
C ALA A 29 -17.77 8.66 -5.49
N THR A 30 -17.99 8.58 -6.80
CA THR A 30 -19.24 8.04 -7.32
C THR A 30 -19.40 6.62 -6.77
N ARG A 31 -20.12 6.50 -5.66
CA ARG A 31 -20.64 5.23 -5.18
C ARG A 31 -21.47 4.66 -6.32
N THR A 32 -21.02 3.59 -6.95
CA THR A 32 -21.93 2.70 -7.65
C THR A 32 -22.82 2.05 -6.59
N LEU A 33 -23.94 2.70 -6.30
CA LEU A 33 -25.12 2.02 -5.80
C LEU A 33 -25.61 1.18 -6.99
N GLY A 34 -25.20 -0.08 -7.04
CA GLY A 34 -25.78 -1.00 -8.02
C GLY A 34 -27.31 -0.95 -7.88
N LYS A 35 -28.03 -0.81 -9.00
CA LYS A 35 -29.49 -0.68 -9.00
C LYS A 35 -30.19 -1.93 -8.46
N LYS A 36 -29.51 -3.08 -8.45
CA LYS A 36 -30.04 -4.35 -7.97
C LYS A 36 -29.54 -4.63 -6.56
N ASP A 37 -30.40 -4.44 -5.57
CA ASP A 37 -30.22 -5.07 -4.26
C ASP A 37 -30.38 -6.59 -4.46
N SER A 38 -29.25 -7.30 -4.55
CA SER A 38 -29.28 -8.76 -4.63
C SER A 38 -29.54 -9.31 -3.23
N GLN A 39 -30.63 -10.06 -3.09
CA GLN A 39 -30.96 -10.80 -1.86
C GLN A 39 -29.82 -11.75 -1.43
N LYS A 40 -28.96 -12.16 -2.37
CA LYS A 40 -27.78 -13.00 -2.11
C LYS A 40 -26.50 -12.20 -2.29
N LYS A 41 -25.69 -12.14 -1.24
CA LYS A 41 -24.34 -11.54 -1.25
C LYS A 41 -23.30 -12.63 -1.34
N VAL A 42 -22.23 -12.38 -2.08
CA VAL A 42 -21.07 -13.26 -2.19
C VAL A 42 -19.87 -12.57 -1.56
N ILE A 43 -19.14 -13.29 -0.72
CA ILE A 43 -17.86 -12.86 -0.18
C ILE A 43 -16.81 -13.83 -0.71
N ILE A 44 -15.74 -13.28 -1.29
CA ILE A 44 -14.57 -14.05 -1.70
C ILE A 44 -13.42 -13.64 -0.79
N LEU A 45 -12.83 -14.61 -0.11
CA LEU A 45 -11.65 -14.42 0.73
C LEU A 45 -10.45 -15.05 0.04
N GLY A 46 -9.49 -14.22 -0.35
CA GLY A 46 -8.22 -14.66 -0.89
C GLY A 46 -7.20 -14.86 0.22
N LEU A 47 -6.61 -16.06 0.32
CA LEU A 47 -5.58 -16.39 1.30
C LEU A 47 -4.32 -16.83 0.54
N ASP A 48 -3.30 -15.97 0.52
CA ASP A 48 -2.04 -16.25 -0.20
C ASP A 48 -1.28 -17.40 0.48
N GLY A 49 -0.66 -18.26 -0.32
CA GLY A 49 0.13 -19.41 0.17
C GLY A 49 -0.64 -20.44 1.01
N MET A 50 -1.98 -20.44 0.99
CA MET A 50 -2.77 -21.39 1.80
C MET A 50 -2.67 -22.82 1.26
N ASP A 51 -1.80 -23.61 1.87
CA ASP A 51 -1.60 -25.01 1.52
C ASP A 51 -2.79 -25.89 1.99
N PRO A 52 -3.45 -26.64 1.08
CA PRO A 52 -4.62 -27.44 1.43
C PRO A 52 -4.29 -28.67 2.30
N HIS A 53 -3.05 -29.16 2.29
CA HIS A 53 -2.63 -30.26 3.16
C HIS A 53 -2.45 -29.76 4.60
N LEU A 54 -1.71 -28.66 4.80
CA LEU A 54 -1.53 -28.05 6.13
C LEU A 54 -2.86 -27.64 6.75
N LEU A 55 -3.76 -27.06 5.95
CA LEU A 55 -5.10 -26.71 6.41
C LEU A 55 -5.84 -27.95 6.96
N GLN A 56 -5.83 -29.06 6.23
CA GLN A 56 -6.46 -30.31 6.67
C GLN A 56 -5.81 -30.89 7.93
N VAL A 57 -4.47 -30.84 8.04
CA VAL A 57 -3.74 -31.28 9.24
C VAL A 57 -4.16 -30.47 10.47
N TRP A 58 -4.17 -29.14 10.36
CA TRP A 58 -4.51 -28.26 11.48
C TRP A 58 -5.99 -28.28 11.84
N MET A 59 -6.88 -28.49 10.87
CA MET A 59 -8.30 -28.76 11.14
C MET A 59 -8.48 -30.03 11.96
N ARG A 60 -7.83 -31.15 11.59
CA ARG A 60 -7.88 -32.41 12.36
C ARG A 60 -7.31 -32.28 13.77
N GLN A 61 -6.32 -31.40 13.96
CA GLN A 61 -5.76 -31.09 15.28
C GLN A 61 -6.66 -30.15 16.11
N GLY A 62 -7.82 -29.72 15.60
CA GLY A 62 -8.72 -28.79 16.30
C GLY A 62 -8.24 -27.34 16.33
N LYS A 63 -7.17 -26.99 15.62
CA LYS A 63 -6.57 -25.63 15.63
C LYS A 63 -7.31 -24.63 14.76
N LEU A 64 -8.14 -25.11 13.82
CA LEU A 64 -8.86 -24.28 12.84
C LEU A 64 -10.39 -24.48 12.92
N PRO A 65 -11.03 -24.14 14.05
CA PRO A 65 -12.46 -24.41 14.27
C PRO A 65 -13.38 -23.69 13.28
N SER A 66 -13.03 -22.49 12.82
CA SER A 66 -13.80 -21.75 11.82
C SER A 66 -13.80 -22.44 10.45
N PHE A 67 -12.65 -22.95 10.01
CA PHE A 67 -12.56 -23.72 8.76
C PHE A 67 -13.31 -25.05 8.87
N GLN A 68 -13.26 -25.71 10.03
CA GLN A 68 -14.04 -26.92 10.28
C GLN A 68 -15.55 -26.65 10.19
N LYS A 69 -16.01 -25.52 10.73
CA LYS A 69 -17.41 -25.11 10.60
C LYS A 69 -17.80 -24.86 9.14
N LEU A 70 -16.96 -24.17 8.36
CA LEU A 70 -17.21 -23.92 6.94
C LEU A 70 -17.27 -25.21 6.13
N LEU A 71 -16.35 -26.16 6.38
CA LEU A 71 -16.38 -27.47 5.76
C LEU A 71 -17.69 -28.21 6.06
N ASN A 72 -18.14 -28.21 7.33
CA ASN A 72 -19.37 -28.92 7.73
C ASN A 72 -20.65 -28.30 7.14
N GLN A 73 -20.63 -27.02 6.78
CA GLN A 73 -21.78 -26.30 6.21
C GLN A 73 -21.78 -26.24 4.69
N GLY A 74 -20.68 -26.65 4.05
CA GLY A 74 -20.47 -26.49 2.62
C GLY A 74 -19.56 -27.57 2.08
N ASP A 75 -18.54 -27.16 1.33
CA ASP A 75 -17.61 -28.08 0.68
C ASP A 75 -16.20 -27.50 0.71
N PHE A 76 -15.20 -28.36 0.67
CA PHE A 76 -13.80 -28.02 0.58
C PHE A 76 -13.13 -28.82 -0.54
N ARG A 77 -12.83 -28.15 -1.64
CA ARG A 77 -12.23 -28.77 -2.82
C ARG A 77 -10.83 -28.23 -3.05
N ARG A 78 -9.90 -29.13 -3.36
CA ARG A 78 -8.56 -28.74 -3.81
C ARG A 78 -8.66 -28.18 -5.22
N LEU A 79 -8.16 -26.97 -5.41
CA LEU A 79 -8.04 -26.33 -6.72
C LEU A 79 -6.63 -26.54 -7.26
N ARG A 80 -6.50 -26.63 -8.58
CA ARG A 80 -5.19 -26.57 -9.25
C ARG A 80 -4.65 -25.14 -9.17
N THR A 81 -3.35 -25.01 -8.92
CA THR A 81 -2.66 -23.73 -8.94
C THR A 81 -2.32 -23.29 -10.37
N SER A 82 -1.87 -22.04 -10.53
CA SER A 82 -1.35 -21.51 -11.79
C SER A 82 -0.04 -22.19 -12.18
N ILE A 83 0.32 -22.10 -13.47
CA ILE A 83 1.64 -22.52 -13.96
C ILE A 83 2.27 -21.29 -14.64
N PRO A 84 3.31 -20.68 -14.06
CA PRO A 84 4.00 -21.07 -12.81
C PRO A 84 3.18 -20.74 -11.54
N PRO A 85 3.45 -21.44 -10.41
CA PRO A 85 2.71 -21.28 -9.16
C PRO A 85 3.19 -20.06 -8.35
N GLN A 86 3.29 -18.91 -9.00
CA GLN A 86 3.70 -17.64 -8.40
C GLN A 86 2.47 -16.79 -8.05
N SER A 87 2.50 -16.07 -6.92
CA SER A 87 1.38 -15.21 -6.48
C SER A 87 0.88 -14.24 -7.56
N PRO A 88 1.71 -13.42 -8.25
CA PRO A 88 1.22 -12.48 -9.27
C PRO A 88 0.52 -13.18 -10.44
N VAL A 89 0.92 -14.42 -10.73
CA VAL A 89 0.33 -15.25 -11.78
C VAL A 89 -1.01 -15.82 -11.33
N ALA A 90 -1.06 -16.43 -10.13
CA ALA A 90 -2.29 -17.00 -9.56
C ALA A 90 -3.37 -15.93 -9.35
N TRP A 91 -3.00 -14.76 -8.84
CA TRP A 91 -3.93 -13.65 -8.67
C TRP A 91 -4.41 -13.10 -10.01
N SER A 92 -3.54 -13.03 -11.04
CA SER A 92 -3.96 -12.62 -12.38
C SER A 92 -4.92 -13.61 -13.04
N ASN A 93 -4.69 -14.93 -12.87
CA ASN A 93 -5.63 -15.98 -13.26
C ASN A 93 -6.99 -15.77 -12.58
N PHE A 94 -7.00 -15.55 -11.26
CA PHE A 94 -8.23 -15.34 -10.49
C PHE A 94 -9.00 -14.08 -10.95
N ILE A 95 -8.29 -12.98 -11.18
CA ILE A 95 -8.90 -11.70 -11.57
C ILE A 95 -9.55 -11.79 -12.95
N THR A 96 -8.90 -12.46 -13.91
CA THR A 96 -9.26 -12.40 -15.33
C THR A 96 -9.96 -13.66 -15.85
N GLY A 97 -9.84 -14.78 -15.14
CA GLY A 97 -10.20 -16.10 -15.67
C GLY A 97 -9.28 -16.60 -16.80
N MET A 98 -8.23 -15.86 -17.15
CA MET A 98 -7.27 -16.23 -18.19
C MET A 98 -6.12 -17.05 -17.61
N ASN A 99 -5.33 -17.69 -18.47
CA ASN A 99 -4.03 -18.25 -18.12
C ASN A 99 -2.91 -17.23 -18.36
N PRO A 100 -1.64 -17.54 -18.03
CA PRO A 100 -0.52 -16.60 -18.18
C PRO A 100 -0.29 -16.09 -19.59
N GLY A 101 -0.54 -16.92 -20.61
CA GLY A 101 -0.49 -16.48 -22.02
C GLY A 101 -1.56 -15.44 -22.37
N GLY A 102 -2.68 -15.44 -21.65
CA GLY A 102 -3.78 -14.49 -21.83
C GLY A 102 -3.57 -13.17 -21.09
N HIS A 103 -3.27 -13.22 -19.79
CA HIS A 103 -3.11 -12.00 -18.99
C HIS A 103 -1.69 -11.42 -19.01
N GLY A 104 -0.70 -12.16 -19.52
CA GLY A 104 0.67 -11.69 -19.77
C GLY A 104 1.57 -11.56 -18.54
N ILE A 105 1.17 -12.12 -17.39
CA ILE A 105 1.96 -12.10 -16.16
C ILE A 105 2.55 -13.48 -15.94
N PHE A 106 3.88 -13.59 -15.89
CA PHE A 106 4.58 -14.87 -15.81
C PHE A 106 5.42 -15.03 -14.53
N ASP A 107 5.79 -13.93 -13.89
CA ASP A 107 6.54 -13.91 -12.63
C ASP A 107 6.37 -12.53 -11.97
N PHE A 108 7.00 -12.29 -10.81
CA PHE A 108 7.16 -10.96 -10.20
C PHE A 108 8.04 -10.04 -11.03
N VAL A 109 8.99 -10.61 -11.76
CA VAL A 109 9.95 -9.90 -12.59
C VAL A 109 9.81 -10.36 -14.04
N HIS A 110 9.67 -9.43 -14.96
CA HIS A 110 9.90 -9.69 -16.38
C HIS A 110 11.17 -9.01 -16.84
N ARG A 111 11.62 -9.38 -18.03
CA ARG A 111 12.83 -8.84 -18.61
C ARG A 111 12.43 -7.88 -19.73
N ASP A 112 12.97 -6.68 -19.68
CA ASP A 112 12.93 -5.76 -20.82
C ASP A 112 13.55 -6.47 -22.03
N PRO A 113 12.82 -6.63 -23.15
CA PRO A 113 13.32 -7.33 -24.33
C PRO A 113 14.45 -6.57 -25.05
N GLU A 114 14.53 -5.26 -24.91
CA GLU A 114 15.54 -4.39 -25.53
C GLU A 114 16.76 -4.19 -24.62
N ALA A 115 16.54 -3.82 -23.35
CA ALA A 115 17.62 -3.50 -22.41
C ALA A 115 18.12 -4.72 -21.63
N TYR A 116 17.37 -5.83 -21.65
CA TYR A 116 17.68 -7.07 -20.93
C TYR A 116 17.68 -6.90 -19.40
N MET A 117 17.15 -5.80 -18.90
CA MET A 117 17.08 -5.47 -17.47
C MET A 117 15.83 -6.09 -16.82
N PRO A 118 15.90 -6.44 -15.52
CA PRO A 118 14.73 -6.87 -14.76
C PRO A 118 13.79 -5.69 -14.52
N GLU A 119 12.50 -5.93 -14.72
CA GLU A 119 11.42 -4.98 -14.52
C GLU A 119 10.30 -5.64 -13.73
N PHE A 120 9.57 -4.84 -12.95
CA PHE A 120 8.45 -5.34 -12.16
C PHE A 120 7.26 -5.70 -13.05
N SER A 121 6.77 -6.94 -12.93
CA SER A 121 5.70 -7.43 -13.81
C SER A 121 4.33 -6.83 -13.55
N GLY A 122 4.07 -6.26 -12.37
CA GLY A 122 2.72 -5.81 -12.00
C GLY A 122 2.31 -4.51 -12.68
N ALA A 123 3.25 -3.56 -12.80
CA ALA A 123 2.98 -2.24 -13.33
C ALA A 123 4.24 -1.63 -13.96
N GLU A 124 4.03 -0.89 -15.04
CA GLU A 124 5.03 -0.09 -15.72
C GLU A 124 4.88 1.38 -15.28
N ILE A 125 5.98 2.01 -14.84
CA ILE A 125 5.99 3.42 -14.45
C ILE A 125 6.73 4.20 -15.53
N LYS A 126 6.05 5.15 -16.17
CA LYS A 126 6.63 6.08 -17.15
C LYS A 126 6.71 7.47 -16.57
N GLU A 127 7.91 8.04 -16.60
CA GLU A 127 8.12 9.45 -16.28
C GLU A 127 7.47 10.36 -17.34
N SER A 128 7.34 11.64 -17.01
CA SER A 128 6.80 12.66 -17.92
C SER A 128 7.62 12.75 -19.20
N GLY A 129 7.00 12.48 -20.35
CA GLY A 129 7.69 12.50 -21.65
C GLY A 129 8.05 13.89 -22.17
N LYS A 130 7.54 14.98 -21.56
CA LYS A 130 7.85 16.36 -21.97
C LYS A 130 8.14 17.23 -20.75
N THR A 131 9.34 17.79 -20.69
CA THR A 131 9.79 18.66 -19.60
C THR A 131 10.32 19.99 -20.14
N ILE A 132 10.18 21.06 -19.35
CA ILE A 132 10.86 22.34 -19.57
C ILE A 132 11.95 22.49 -18.53
N ARG A 133 13.16 22.82 -18.99
CA ARG A 133 14.31 23.09 -18.13
C ARG A 133 14.51 24.58 -17.95
N ILE A 134 14.56 25.04 -16.71
CA ILE A 134 14.88 26.43 -16.33
C ILE A 134 16.00 26.38 -15.28
N GLY A 135 17.25 26.51 -15.72
CA GLY A 135 18.41 26.34 -14.85
C GLY A 135 18.50 24.92 -14.26
N ASN A 136 18.46 24.81 -12.93
CA ASN A 136 18.40 23.53 -12.19
C ASN A 136 16.96 22.99 -12.03
N LEU A 137 15.93 23.70 -12.50
CA LEU A 137 14.55 23.26 -12.37
C LEU A 137 14.10 22.50 -13.61
N ILE A 138 13.50 21.33 -13.40
CA ILE A 138 12.82 20.50 -14.40
C ILE A 138 11.32 20.58 -14.10
N LEU A 139 10.55 21.19 -15.00
CA LEU A 139 9.10 21.26 -14.88
C LEU A 139 8.44 20.28 -15.88
N PRO A 140 7.76 19.23 -15.39
CA PRO A 140 7.04 18.32 -16.27
C PRO A 140 5.80 19.02 -16.84
N LEU A 141 5.60 18.90 -18.16
CA LEU A 141 4.41 19.42 -18.86
C LEU A 141 3.24 18.45 -18.83
N SER A 142 3.49 17.20 -18.44
CA SER A 142 2.49 16.16 -18.21
C SER A 142 2.82 15.37 -16.94
N GLY A 143 1.83 14.75 -16.31
CA GLY A 143 2.09 13.79 -15.24
C GLY A 143 2.85 12.56 -15.77
N GLY A 144 3.47 11.80 -14.86
CA GLY A 144 3.88 10.44 -15.15
C GLY A 144 2.67 9.53 -15.34
N GLU A 145 2.85 8.41 -16.02
CA GLU A 145 1.82 7.41 -16.25
C GLU A 145 2.21 6.12 -15.54
N VAL A 146 1.28 5.53 -14.79
CA VAL A 146 1.43 4.16 -14.29
C VAL A 146 0.46 3.29 -15.05
N LYS A 147 0.98 2.25 -15.69
CA LYS A 147 0.20 1.32 -16.50
C LYS A 147 0.18 -0.05 -15.86
N LEU A 148 -1.02 -0.59 -15.67
CA LEU A 148 -1.20 -1.96 -15.22
C LEU A 148 -0.77 -2.92 -16.34
N SER A 149 0.22 -3.76 -16.06
CA SER A 149 0.78 -4.70 -17.05
C SER A 149 -0.14 -5.89 -17.30
N ARG A 150 -0.97 -6.26 -16.32
CA ARG A 150 -1.95 -7.34 -16.43
C ARG A 150 -2.99 -7.04 -17.50
N LYS A 151 -3.05 -7.89 -18.52
CA LYS A 151 -4.07 -7.85 -19.58
C LYS A 151 -5.36 -8.53 -19.12
N GLY A 152 -6.44 -8.30 -19.87
CA GLY A 152 -7.74 -8.89 -19.63
C GLY A 152 -8.59 -8.11 -18.62
N ARG A 153 -9.91 -8.20 -18.81
CA ARG A 153 -10.88 -7.57 -17.94
C ARG A 153 -10.90 -8.27 -16.59
N ALA A 154 -10.93 -7.50 -15.52
CA ALA A 154 -11.20 -8.05 -14.21
C ALA A 154 -12.67 -8.45 -14.08
N PHE A 155 -12.97 -9.54 -13.37
CA PHE A 155 -14.35 -10.01 -13.25
C PHE A 155 -15.28 -8.98 -12.61
N TRP A 156 -14.78 -8.08 -11.75
CA TRP A 156 -15.60 -6.99 -11.20
C TRP A 156 -15.97 -5.91 -12.23
N GLN A 157 -15.19 -5.74 -13.31
CA GLN A 157 -15.59 -4.91 -14.44
C GLN A 157 -16.75 -5.57 -15.20
N ILE A 158 -16.77 -6.91 -15.26
CA ILE A 158 -17.92 -7.65 -15.81
C ILE A 158 -19.14 -7.45 -14.91
N LEU A 159 -18.99 -7.56 -13.58
CA LEU A 159 -20.08 -7.29 -12.64
C LEU A 159 -20.66 -5.87 -12.79
N GLU A 160 -19.80 -4.89 -13.08
CA GLU A 160 -20.22 -3.53 -13.39
C GLU A 160 -21.14 -3.45 -14.63
N ASP A 161 -20.82 -4.14 -15.72
CA ASP A 161 -21.65 -4.16 -16.92
C ASP A 161 -23.08 -4.66 -16.64
N TYR A 162 -23.25 -5.49 -15.60
CA TYR A 162 -24.54 -6.04 -15.18
C TYR A 162 -25.17 -5.31 -14.00
N ASP A 163 -24.67 -4.12 -13.64
CA ASP A 163 -25.11 -3.30 -12.51
C ASP A 163 -25.04 -4.01 -11.15
N ILE A 164 -24.11 -4.96 -10.99
CA ILE A 164 -23.89 -5.69 -9.74
C ILE A 164 -22.84 -4.92 -8.92
N PRO A 165 -23.19 -4.42 -7.72
CA PRO A 165 -22.24 -3.69 -6.89
C PRO A 165 -21.21 -4.63 -6.29
N SER A 166 -19.94 -4.21 -6.31
CA SER A 166 -18.81 -4.97 -5.80
C SER A 166 -17.87 -4.07 -5.01
N THR A 167 -17.07 -4.69 -4.15
CA THR A 167 -16.02 -3.99 -3.40
C THR A 167 -14.82 -4.90 -3.35
N VAL A 168 -13.74 -4.42 -3.94
CA VAL A 168 -12.47 -5.14 -4.08
C VAL A 168 -11.49 -4.51 -3.12
N PHE A 169 -11.02 -5.28 -2.16
CA PHE A 169 -10.18 -4.76 -1.08
C PHE A 169 -8.84 -5.50 -1.04
N LYS A 170 -7.74 -4.74 -1.12
CA LYS A 170 -6.36 -5.26 -1.12
C LYS A 170 -6.13 -6.37 -2.15
N MET A 171 -6.64 -6.21 -3.37
CA MET A 171 -6.48 -7.22 -4.43
C MET A 171 -5.07 -7.18 -5.02
N PRO A 172 -4.28 -8.28 -4.91
CA PRO A 172 -2.96 -8.37 -5.55
C PRO A 172 -3.02 -8.22 -7.07
N GLY A 173 -1.97 -7.67 -7.69
CA GLY A 173 -1.90 -7.57 -9.16
C GLY A 173 -2.95 -6.62 -9.77
N ASN A 174 -3.43 -5.67 -8.98
CA ASN A 174 -4.39 -4.65 -9.40
C ASN A 174 -3.87 -3.24 -9.11
N TYR A 175 -2.57 -2.99 -9.30
CA TYR A 175 -1.99 -1.65 -9.23
C TYR A 175 -1.51 -1.19 -10.62
N PRO A 176 -1.87 0.03 -11.07
CA PRO A 176 -2.96 0.83 -10.53
C PRO A 176 -4.29 0.05 -10.62
N PRO A 177 -5.31 0.40 -9.82
CA PRO A 177 -6.61 -0.27 -9.91
C PRO A 177 -7.14 -0.26 -11.34
N ALA A 178 -7.62 -1.41 -11.82
CA ALA A 178 -8.27 -1.50 -13.12
C ALA A 178 -9.39 -0.45 -13.23
N PRO A 179 -9.55 0.25 -14.36
CA PRO A 179 -10.52 1.33 -14.51
C PRO A 179 -11.95 0.79 -14.35
N THR A 180 -12.64 1.23 -13.32
CA THR A 180 -13.96 0.73 -12.92
C THR A 180 -14.66 1.77 -12.05
N LYS A 181 -16.00 1.79 -12.09
CA LYS A 181 -16.82 2.57 -11.16
C LYS A 181 -16.99 1.87 -9.81
N GLN A 182 -16.55 0.62 -9.70
CA GLN A 182 -16.61 -0.18 -8.47
C GLN A 182 -15.62 0.34 -7.41
N ARG A 183 -15.86 0.01 -6.14
CA ARG A 183 -14.92 0.37 -5.06
C ARG A 183 -13.73 -0.57 -5.10
N THR A 184 -12.53 -0.07 -5.38
CA THR A 184 -11.34 -0.90 -5.47
C THR A 184 -10.17 -0.30 -4.68
N ILE A 185 -9.44 -1.16 -3.98
CA ILE A 185 -8.18 -0.85 -3.31
C ILE A 185 -7.17 -1.93 -3.72
N SER A 186 -6.06 -1.51 -4.30
CA SER A 186 -4.96 -2.39 -4.71
C SER A 186 -4.28 -3.04 -3.51
N GLY A 187 -3.74 -4.25 -3.72
CA GLY A 187 -2.98 -5.00 -2.73
C GLY A 187 -1.52 -5.14 -3.13
N LEU A 188 -0.97 -6.34 -2.98
CA LEU A 188 0.39 -6.68 -3.37
C LEU A 188 0.70 -6.23 -4.81
N GLY A 189 1.87 -5.61 -4.97
CA GLY A 189 2.29 -4.94 -6.21
C GLY A 189 2.00 -3.43 -6.26
N THR A 190 1.40 -2.87 -5.20
CA THR A 190 1.31 -1.41 -5.02
C THR A 190 2.66 -0.90 -4.51
N PRO A 191 3.37 -0.03 -5.24
CA PRO A 191 4.63 0.54 -4.81
C PRO A 191 4.43 1.53 -3.66
N ASP A 192 5.46 1.66 -2.83
CA ASP A 192 5.56 2.76 -1.87
C ASP A 192 6.02 4.07 -2.56
N LEU A 193 6.28 5.11 -1.75
CA LEU A 193 6.66 6.43 -2.27
C LEU A 193 7.99 6.45 -3.03
N VAL A 194 8.91 5.53 -2.72
CA VAL A 194 10.22 5.45 -3.39
C VAL A 194 10.19 4.46 -4.57
N GLY A 195 9.02 3.87 -4.86
CA GLY A 195 8.82 2.97 -6.00
C GLY A 195 9.15 1.51 -5.70
N SER A 196 9.43 1.14 -4.45
CA SER A 196 9.76 -0.23 -4.05
C SER A 196 8.54 -1.03 -3.61
N LEU A 197 8.77 -2.33 -3.39
CA LEU A 197 7.77 -3.28 -2.91
C LEU A 197 8.01 -3.55 -1.41
N ASN A 198 7.27 -2.85 -0.55
CA ASN A 198 7.29 -3.00 0.92
C ASN A 198 8.57 -2.49 1.61
N HIS A 199 9.02 -1.28 1.30
CA HIS A 199 10.15 -0.68 2.00
C HIS A 199 9.79 -0.12 3.38
N PHE A 200 10.72 -0.25 4.32
CA PHE A 200 10.64 0.32 5.65
C PHE A 200 11.98 0.89 6.09
N ASN A 201 11.97 1.82 7.05
CA ASN A 201 13.18 2.41 7.61
C ASN A 201 13.38 1.90 9.02
N TYR A 202 14.55 1.32 9.30
CA TYR A 202 14.92 0.78 10.60
C TYR A 202 16.03 1.62 11.22
N TYR A 203 15.71 2.35 12.29
CA TYR A 203 16.67 3.22 12.98
C TYR A 203 17.20 2.47 14.19
N THR A 204 18.52 2.36 14.33
CA THR A 204 19.11 1.67 15.49
C THR A 204 20.46 2.24 15.91
N THR A 205 20.80 2.09 17.20
CA THR A 205 22.16 2.34 17.71
C THR A 205 23.07 1.13 17.59
N GLU A 206 22.51 -0.05 17.29
CA GLU A 206 23.29 -1.27 17.10
C GLU A 206 24.18 -1.10 15.87
N PHE A 207 25.47 -1.40 16.02
CA PHE A 207 26.38 -1.45 14.89
C PHE A 207 26.01 -2.65 14.04
N THR A 208 25.38 -2.38 12.91
CA THR A 208 25.11 -3.36 11.88
C THR A 208 25.99 -3.05 10.68
N GLU A 209 26.53 -4.06 10.01
CA GLU A 209 27.13 -3.81 8.69
C GLU A 209 26.03 -3.18 7.81
N LEU A 210 26.26 -1.98 7.28
CA LEU A 210 25.30 -1.18 6.46
C LEU A 210 24.68 -1.92 5.26
N LYS A 211 25.07 -3.18 5.01
CA LYS A 211 24.59 -4.05 3.93
C LYS A 211 23.87 -5.31 4.40
N GLU A 212 23.53 -5.43 5.69
CA GLU A 212 22.73 -6.56 6.15
C GLU A 212 21.33 -6.52 5.50
N ASP A 213 20.97 -7.59 4.77
CA ASP A 213 19.66 -7.72 4.16
C ASP A 213 18.62 -8.09 5.21
N ILE A 214 17.87 -7.09 5.67
CA ILE A 214 16.76 -7.25 6.63
C ILE A 214 15.41 -7.49 5.95
N GLY A 215 15.39 -7.86 4.66
CA GLY A 215 14.16 -8.21 3.95
C GLY A 215 13.38 -6.99 3.45
N GLY A 216 14.09 -6.03 2.83
CA GLY A 216 13.48 -4.92 2.07
C GLY A 216 13.46 -3.55 2.75
N GLY A 217 13.99 -3.44 3.97
CA GLY A 217 14.16 -2.16 4.67
C GLY A 217 15.57 -1.59 4.57
N GLU A 218 15.71 -0.31 4.89
CA GLU A 218 17.01 0.37 5.01
C GLU A 218 17.34 0.62 6.49
N ILE A 219 18.58 0.30 6.86
CA ILE A 219 19.10 0.50 8.22
C ILE A 219 19.73 1.89 8.31
N HIS A 220 19.28 2.66 9.30
CA HIS A 220 19.79 3.97 9.64
C HIS A 220 20.48 3.88 11.00
N GLU A 221 21.81 3.88 11.00
CA GLU A 221 22.58 4.00 12.24
C GLU A 221 22.34 5.39 12.84
N VAL A 222 21.94 5.42 14.11
CA VAL A 222 21.64 6.65 14.84
C VAL A 222 22.38 6.71 16.16
N TYR A 223 22.66 7.93 16.63
CA TYR A 223 23.30 8.16 17.92
C TYR A 223 22.33 8.80 18.91
N VAL A 224 22.33 8.29 20.13
CA VAL A 224 21.57 8.87 21.26
C VAL A 224 22.46 9.88 21.99
N ALA A 225 22.10 11.15 21.91
CA ALA A 225 22.75 12.23 22.67
C ALA A 225 21.71 12.90 23.57
N GLU A 226 21.98 12.98 24.88
CA GLU A 226 21.07 13.61 25.86
C GLU A 226 19.66 13.00 25.85
N ASN A 227 19.55 11.66 25.75
CA ASN A 227 18.29 10.93 25.57
C ASN A 227 17.49 11.36 24.32
N ARG A 228 18.17 11.79 23.27
CA ARG A 228 17.54 12.21 22.02
C ARG A 228 18.29 11.66 20.81
N VAL A 229 17.52 11.17 19.85
CA VAL A 229 17.99 10.85 18.49
C VAL A 229 17.52 11.95 17.57
N LYS A 230 18.46 12.52 16.79
CA LYS A 230 18.14 13.41 15.67
C LYS A 230 18.58 12.71 14.38
N THR A 231 17.64 12.53 13.47
CA THR A 231 17.86 11.86 12.19
C THR A 231 16.89 12.44 11.15
N SER A 232 16.80 11.82 9.99
CA SER A 232 15.85 12.18 8.94
C SER A 232 15.15 10.95 8.40
N LEU A 233 13.88 11.09 8.05
CA LEU A 233 13.15 10.12 7.26
C LEU A 233 13.44 10.36 5.77
N PRO A 234 14.12 9.44 5.07
CA PRO A 234 14.31 9.56 3.62
C PRO A 234 12.97 9.45 2.89
N GLY A 235 12.95 10.04 1.71
CA GLY A 235 11.78 10.16 0.85
C GLY A 235 12.10 9.99 -0.62
N PRO A 236 11.12 10.20 -1.50
CA PRO A 236 11.32 10.02 -2.93
C PRO A 236 12.36 10.97 -3.51
N THR A 237 12.99 10.51 -4.60
CA THR A 237 13.86 11.32 -5.44
C THR A 237 13.14 12.56 -5.96
N ASN A 238 13.78 13.72 -5.84
CA ASN A 238 13.25 14.98 -6.33
C ASN A 238 13.48 15.13 -7.84
N THR A 239 12.51 14.69 -8.62
CA THR A 239 12.54 14.74 -10.09
C THR A 239 12.40 16.15 -10.69
N PHE A 240 12.10 17.16 -9.87
CA PHE A 240 12.04 18.56 -10.30
C PHE A 240 13.41 19.23 -10.35
N LYS A 241 14.48 18.58 -9.88
CA LYS A 241 15.84 19.13 -9.94
C LYS A 241 16.75 18.29 -10.83
N THR A 242 17.70 18.94 -11.51
CA THR A 242 18.58 18.24 -12.47
C THR A 242 19.57 17.28 -11.81
N ASP A 243 19.96 17.55 -10.57
CA ASP A 243 20.81 16.69 -9.73
C ASP A 243 20.03 15.56 -9.02
N ARG A 244 18.69 15.53 -9.16
CA ARG A 244 17.78 14.51 -8.62
C ARG A 244 18.11 14.11 -7.15
N PRO A 245 18.22 15.05 -6.21
CA PRO A 245 18.54 14.71 -4.83
C PRO A 245 17.38 13.95 -4.17
N GLU A 246 17.68 13.10 -3.21
CA GLU A 246 16.66 12.51 -2.35
C GLU A 246 16.02 13.57 -1.46
N SER A 247 14.71 13.48 -1.27
CA SER A 247 14.01 14.31 -0.30
C SER A 247 14.08 13.67 1.09
N SER A 248 13.98 14.47 2.13
CA SER A 248 13.94 13.97 3.50
C SER A 248 13.10 14.87 4.40
N ILE A 249 12.72 14.32 5.56
CA ILE A 249 11.98 15.03 6.61
C ILE A 249 12.75 14.86 7.92
N ASP A 250 12.99 15.96 8.63
CA ASP A 250 13.62 15.90 9.94
C ASP A 250 12.78 15.07 10.93
N LEU A 251 13.44 14.11 11.58
CA LEU A 251 12.85 13.20 12.56
C LEU A 251 13.62 13.31 13.86
N THR A 252 12.92 13.64 14.94
CA THR A 252 13.51 13.66 16.29
C THR A 252 12.77 12.69 17.20
N VAL A 253 13.52 11.85 17.91
CA VAL A 253 13.00 10.94 18.91
C VAL A 253 13.58 11.31 20.27
N TYR A 254 12.72 11.55 21.25
CA TYR A 254 13.10 11.76 22.65
C TYR A 254 12.82 10.49 23.42
N ILE A 255 13.85 9.94 24.04
CA ILE A 255 13.81 8.70 24.81
C ILE A 255 13.58 9.06 26.28
N ASP A 256 12.62 8.41 26.94
CA ASP A 256 12.45 8.61 28.37
C ASP A 256 13.62 7.93 29.13
N PRO A 257 14.23 8.62 30.13
CA PRO A 257 15.39 8.11 30.87
C PRO A 257 15.06 6.90 31.75
N VAL A 258 13.79 6.70 32.11
CA VAL A 258 13.33 5.75 33.13
C VAL A 258 12.35 4.73 32.56
N ASN A 259 11.40 5.19 31.76
CA ASN A 259 10.32 4.37 31.23
C ASN A 259 10.64 3.89 29.80
N PRO A 260 10.16 2.69 29.39
CA PRO A 260 10.34 2.18 28.03
C PRO A 260 9.37 2.86 27.05
N VAL A 261 9.49 4.17 26.93
CA VAL A 261 8.66 5.03 26.07
C VAL A 261 9.52 6.04 25.31
N ALA A 262 9.07 6.45 24.14
CA ALA A 262 9.72 7.50 23.37
C ALA A 262 8.69 8.46 22.77
N LYS A 263 9.02 9.76 22.75
CA LYS A 263 8.27 10.79 22.05
C LYS A 263 8.87 11.00 20.66
N ILE A 264 8.07 10.84 19.62
CA ILE A 264 8.46 11.05 18.23
C ILE A 264 7.91 12.39 17.76
N VAL A 265 8.78 13.19 17.13
CA VAL A 265 8.46 14.48 16.52
C VAL A 265 8.87 14.44 15.06
N ILE A 266 7.89 14.62 14.16
CA ILE A 266 8.09 14.67 12.72
C ILE A 266 7.07 15.62 12.09
N GLN A 267 7.55 16.67 11.42
CA GLN A 267 6.70 17.77 10.90
C GLN A 267 5.78 18.35 12.00
N ASP A 268 4.46 18.36 11.76
CA ASP A 268 3.40 18.79 12.67
C ASP A 268 2.92 17.68 13.62
N HIS A 269 3.50 16.48 13.56
CA HIS A 269 3.14 15.35 14.41
C HIS A 269 4.07 15.24 15.61
N GLU A 270 3.47 15.22 16.80
CA GLU A 270 4.12 14.87 18.07
C GLU A 270 3.29 13.80 18.79
N PHE A 271 3.91 12.68 19.15
CA PHE A 271 3.21 11.56 19.82
C PHE A 271 4.18 10.71 20.63
N ILE A 272 3.66 9.98 21.62
CA ILE A 272 4.43 9.07 22.48
C ILE A 272 4.06 7.63 22.12
N LEU A 273 5.06 6.76 22.05
CA LEU A 273 4.89 5.31 21.92
C LEU A 273 5.52 4.60 23.12
N LYS A 274 4.87 3.54 23.58
CA LYS A 274 5.47 2.54 24.46
C LYS A 274 6.24 1.52 23.62
N GLN A 275 7.25 0.90 24.21
CA GLN A 275 7.93 -0.22 23.57
C GLN A 275 6.92 -1.32 23.20
N GLY A 276 7.00 -1.81 21.95
CA GLY A 276 6.05 -2.75 21.35
C GLY A 276 4.77 -2.12 20.79
N GLU A 277 4.69 -0.79 20.72
CA GLU A 277 3.50 -0.08 20.26
C GLU A 277 3.66 0.47 18.82
N TRP A 278 2.58 0.37 18.05
CA TRP A 278 2.44 1.04 16.76
C TRP A 278 1.72 2.38 16.93
N SER A 279 2.16 3.40 16.19
CA SER A 279 1.40 4.63 16.04
C SER A 279 0.18 4.43 15.14
N GLU A 280 -0.81 5.31 15.28
CA GLU A 280 -1.78 5.57 14.22
C GLU A 280 -1.07 6.06 12.93
N TRP A 281 -1.74 5.97 11.78
CA TRP A 281 -1.22 6.49 10.51
C TRP A 281 -0.93 8.00 10.58
N LYS A 282 0.29 8.37 10.21
CA LYS A 282 0.75 9.75 10.10
C LYS A 282 0.84 10.15 8.65
N ARG A 283 0.25 11.30 8.30
CA ARG A 283 0.38 11.87 6.96
C ARG A 283 1.61 12.77 6.94
N ILE A 284 2.50 12.52 5.98
CA ILE A 284 3.77 13.24 5.84
C ILE A 284 3.88 13.85 4.46
N HIS A 285 4.63 14.95 4.36
CA HIS A 285 4.78 15.72 3.12
C HIS A 285 6.24 15.97 2.78
N PHE A 286 6.72 15.39 1.68
CA PHE A 286 8.06 15.63 1.15
C PHE A 286 8.02 16.84 0.22
N ARG A 287 8.69 17.92 0.60
CA ARG A 287 8.77 19.13 -0.22
C ARG A 287 9.75 18.91 -1.37
N MET A 288 9.26 19.02 -2.60
CA MET A 288 10.10 18.86 -3.80
C MET A 288 10.63 20.22 -4.26
N ILE A 289 9.72 21.17 -4.45
CA ILE A 289 10.02 22.57 -4.78
C ILE A 289 9.06 23.47 -3.98
N PRO A 290 9.25 24.79 -3.94
CA PRO A 290 8.38 25.66 -3.13
C PRO A 290 6.88 25.53 -3.41
N THR A 291 6.50 25.14 -4.63
CA THR A 291 5.11 25.00 -5.08
C THR A 291 4.59 23.56 -5.12
N GLN A 292 5.44 22.54 -4.98
CA GLN A 292 5.05 21.14 -5.15
C GLN A 292 5.63 20.24 -4.05
N SER A 293 4.81 19.27 -3.62
CA SER A 293 5.17 18.28 -2.61
C SER A 293 4.56 16.92 -2.92
N VAL A 294 5.23 15.85 -2.51
CA VAL A 294 4.69 14.49 -2.53
C VAL A 294 4.18 14.14 -1.13
N SER A 295 2.98 13.57 -1.03
CA SER A 295 2.40 13.19 0.27
C SER A 295 2.42 11.68 0.44
N GLY A 296 2.71 11.22 1.65
CA GLY A 296 2.64 9.81 2.04
C GLY A 296 1.87 9.60 3.34
N ILE A 297 1.67 8.34 3.67
CA ILE A 297 1.27 7.92 5.01
C ILE A 297 2.23 6.86 5.52
N CYS A 298 2.59 6.91 6.80
CA CYS A 298 3.42 5.90 7.45
C CYS A 298 2.94 5.62 8.88
N MET A 299 3.41 4.51 9.45
CA MET A 299 3.26 4.21 10.87
C MET A 299 4.65 4.04 11.47
N PHE A 300 4.76 4.31 12.77
CA PHE A 300 6.00 4.14 13.54
C PHE A 300 5.79 3.01 14.53
N TYR A 301 6.78 2.12 14.64
CA TYR A 301 6.79 1.06 15.65
C TYR A 301 7.99 1.25 16.55
N LEU A 302 7.74 1.41 17.86
CA LEU A 302 8.81 1.47 18.83
C LEU A 302 9.21 0.05 19.23
N LYS A 303 10.14 -0.56 18.51
CA LYS A 303 10.59 -1.93 18.78
C LYS A 303 11.26 -2.06 20.14
N GLN A 304 12.20 -1.17 20.43
CA GLN A 304 13.02 -1.18 21.64
C GLN A 304 13.45 0.25 21.99
N VAL A 305 13.74 0.48 23.28
CA VAL A 305 14.31 1.75 23.75
C VAL A 305 15.72 1.55 24.32
N ARG A 306 16.00 0.38 24.91
CA ARG A 306 17.27 -0.02 25.57
C ARG A 306 17.44 -1.54 25.53
N PRO A 307 18.67 -2.09 25.60
CA PRO A 307 19.96 -1.39 25.69
C PRO A 307 20.32 -0.61 24.41
N GLU A 308 19.99 -1.18 23.26
CA GLU A 308 20.08 -0.51 21.96
C GLU A 308 18.70 0.04 21.56
N PHE A 309 18.70 1.23 20.95
CA PHE A 309 17.50 1.80 20.33
C PHE A 309 17.19 1.08 19.02
#